data_AF-A0A5R2MV29-F1
#
_entry.id   AF-A0A5R2MV29-F1
#
_cell.length_a   1.000
_cell.length_b   1.000
_cell.length_c   1.000
_cell.angle_alpha   90.00
_cell.angle_beta   90.00
_cell.angle_gamma   90.00
#
_symmetry.space_group_name_H-M   'P 1'
#
loop_
_entity.id
_entity.type
_entity.pdbx_description
1 polymer ?
#
loop_
_entity_poly.entity_id
_entity_poly.type
_entity_poly.pdbx_seq_one_letter_code
_entity_poly.pdbx_strand_id
1 'polypeptide(L)'
;VDRHAVDFLADKLRAAPEPILVVATGPLTNIGLMILKHRDVLPKIKELIWMGGVFYRKSEIITPTEFNAFCDPEALKIVLDSGVPILMVGLDVTMQVLIEAPQYA
;
A
#
# COMPACT_ATOMS: atom_id res chain seq x y z
N VAL A 1 -10.74 -19.17 6.89
CA VAL A 1 -10.61 -17.79 7.40
C VAL A 1 -11.96 -17.15 7.18
N ASP A 2 -12.71 -16.89 8.26
CA ASP A 2 -14.16 -16.59 8.13
C ASP A 2 -14.47 -15.09 8.13
N ARG A 3 -13.44 -14.23 8.12
CA ARG A 3 -13.57 -12.77 8.13
C ARG A 3 -12.89 -12.16 6.90
N HIS A 4 -13.58 -11.23 6.25
CA HIS A 4 -13.03 -10.46 5.13
C HIS A 4 -11.91 -9.53 5.60
N ALA A 5 -10.85 -9.38 4.80
CA ALA A 5 -9.65 -8.61 5.16
C ALA A 5 -9.96 -7.14 5.52
N VAL A 6 -10.90 -6.52 4.78
CA VAL A 6 -11.38 -5.14 5.04
C VAL A 6 -11.89 -4.96 6.47
N ASP A 7 -12.72 -5.89 6.95
CA ASP A 7 -13.30 -5.78 8.29
C ASP A 7 -12.29 -6.13 9.37
N PHE A 8 -11.42 -7.10 9.09
CA PHE A 8 -10.28 -7.41 9.97
C PHE A 8 -9.38 -6.19 10.18
N LEU A 9 -9.02 -5.47 9.12
CA LEU A 9 -8.17 -4.28 9.20
C LEU A 9 -8.84 -3.17 10.03
N ALA A 10 -10.12 -2.90 9.77
CA ALA A 10 -10.86 -1.88 10.51
C ALA A 10 -10.96 -2.21 12.01
N ASP A 11 -11.24 -3.47 12.36
CA ASP A 11 -11.31 -3.91 13.75
C ASP A 11 -9.97 -3.75 14.46
N LYS A 12 -8.86 -4.09 13.78
CA LYS A 12 -7.51 -3.93 14.33
C LYS A 12 -7.16 -2.46 14.57
N LEU A 13 -7.48 -1.58 13.63
CA LEU A 13 -7.27 -0.13 13.78
C LEU A 13 -8.13 0.44 14.91
N ARG A 14 -9.39 0.02 15.02
CA ARG A 14 -10.33 0.50 16.05
C ARG A 14 -9.91 0.08 17.45
N ALA A 15 -9.44 -1.17 17.61
CA ALA A 15 -8.96 -1.71 18.87
C ALA A 15 -7.58 -1.18 19.29
N ALA A 16 -6.85 -0.53 18.38
CA ALA A 16 -5.52 -0.02 18.65
C ALA A 16 -5.56 1.11 19.70
N PRO A 17 -4.78 1.01 20.78
CA PRO A 17 -4.67 2.10 21.75
C PRO A 17 -4.02 3.35 21.12
N GLU A 18 -3.11 3.14 20.18
CA GLU A 18 -2.36 4.17 19.45
C GLU A 18 -2.48 3.98 17.93
N PRO A 19 -2.28 5.03 17.12
CA PRO A 19 -2.27 4.90 15.67
C PRO A 19 -1.22 3.92 15.14
N ILE A 20 -1.61 3.07 14.18
CA ILE A 20 -0.80 1.95 13.65
C ILE A 20 -0.13 2.34 12.33
N LEU A 21 1.10 1.85 12.13
CA LEU A 21 1.76 1.82 10.82
C LEU A 21 1.23 0.66 9.98
N VAL A 22 0.65 0.96 8.82
CA VAL A 22 0.16 -0.05 7.90
C VAL A 22 1.19 -0.23 6.79
N VAL A 23 1.64 -1.47 6.57
CA VAL A 23 2.57 -1.79 5.48
C VAL A 23 1.83 -2.62 4.44
N ALA A 24 1.79 -2.12 3.20
CA ALA A 24 1.16 -2.77 2.07
C ALA A 24 2.20 -3.09 0.99
N THR A 25 2.23 -4.34 0.52
CA THR A 25 3.17 -4.81 -0.51
C THR A 25 2.46 -5.39 -1.74
N GLY A 26 1.15 -5.20 -1.82
CA GLY A 26 0.30 -5.63 -2.92
C GLY A 26 -0.61 -4.50 -3.43
N PRO A 27 -1.57 -4.83 -4.32
CA PRO A 27 -2.59 -3.88 -4.75
C PRO A 27 -3.39 -3.35 -3.56
N LEU A 28 -3.79 -2.08 -3.64
CA LEU A 28 -4.41 -1.38 -2.51
C LEU A 28 -5.90 -1.66 -2.33
N THR A 29 -6.48 -2.63 -3.06
CA THR A 29 -7.91 -2.98 -3.04
C THR A 29 -8.49 -3.07 -1.63
N ASN A 30 -7.84 -3.81 -0.73
CA ASN A 30 -8.30 -3.97 0.65
C ASN A 30 -8.29 -2.65 1.43
N ILE A 31 -7.27 -1.81 1.21
CA ILE A 31 -7.14 -0.52 1.89
C ILE A 31 -8.15 0.48 1.33
N GLY A 32 -8.30 0.56 0.01
CA GLY A 32 -9.30 1.41 -0.66
C GLY A 32 -10.72 1.07 -0.22
N LEU A 33 -11.08 -0.22 -0.22
CA LEU A 33 -12.38 -0.69 0.29
C LEU A 33 -12.57 -0.39 1.78
N MET A 34 -11.53 -0.53 2.60
CA MET A 34 -11.58 -0.18 4.02
C MET A 34 -11.80 1.32 4.21
N ILE A 35 -11.14 2.18 3.45
CA ILE A 35 -11.34 3.63 3.49
C ILE A 35 -12.76 4.02 3.11
N LEU A 36 -13.35 3.36 2.10
CA LEU A 36 -14.73 3.61 1.70
C LEU A 36 -15.74 3.15 2.77
N LYS A 37 -15.53 1.97 3.36
CA LYS A 37 -16.47 1.34 4.28
C LYS A 37 -16.35 1.85 5.73
N HIS A 38 -15.14 2.16 6.19
CA HIS A 38 -14.80 2.43 7.60
C HIS A 38 -14.03 3.74 7.75
N ARG A 39 -14.62 4.86 7.31
CA ARG A 39 -13.98 6.19 7.40
C ARG A 39 -13.58 6.61 8.82
N ASP A 40 -14.25 6.06 9.83
CA ASP A 40 -14.01 6.34 11.24
C ASP A 40 -12.61 5.88 11.72
N VAL A 41 -12.00 4.90 11.05
CA VAL A 41 -10.69 4.36 11.46
C VAL A 41 -9.49 5.06 10.82
N LEU A 42 -9.70 6.02 9.90
CA LEU A 42 -8.61 6.75 9.23
C LEU A 42 -7.67 7.46 10.22
N PRO A 43 -8.16 8.15 11.28
CA PRO A 43 -7.27 8.76 12.29
C PRO A 43 -6.45 7.75 13.10
N LYS A 44 -6.78 6.46 13.03
CA LYS A 44 -6.01 5.38 13.67
C LYS A 44 -4.87 4.87 12.78
N ILE A 45 -4.72 5.38 11.56
CA ILE A 45 -3.58 5.08 10.70
C ILE A 45 -2.54 6.16 10.91
N LYS A 46 -1.39 5.78 11.48
CA LYS A 46 -0.26 6.70 11.66
C LYS A 46 0.31 7.11 10.30
N GLU A 47 0.58 6.12 9.47
CA GLU A 47 1.10 6.24 8.12
C GLU A 47 0.87 4.90 7.39
N LEU A 48 0.61 4.99 6.08
CA LEU A 48 0.55 3.85 5.17
C LEU A 48 1.85 3.81 4.36
N ILE A 49 2.67 2.80 4.63
CA ILE A 49 3.87 2.50 3.84
C ILE A 49 3.47 1.53 2.74
N TRP A 50 3.61 1.94 1.48
CA TRP A 50 3.20 1.13 0.35
C TRP A 50 4.37 0.89 -0.61
N MET A 51 4.67 -0.38 -0.89
CA MET A 51 5.54 -0.75 -2.00
C MET A 51 4.73 -0.64 -3.29
N GLY A 52 4.94 0.45 -4.02
CA GLY A 52 4.24 0.70 -5.27
C GLY A 52 4.58 2.04 -5.90
N GLY A 53 4.32 2.14 -7.20
CA GLY A 53 4.62 3.31 -8.03
C GLY A 53 6.00 3.31 -8.70
N VAL A 54 6.13 4.18 -9.70
CA VAL A 54 7.36 4.47 -10.44
C VAL A 54 7.30 5.92 -10.91
N PHE A 55 8.32 6.73 -10.59
CA PHE A 55 8.28 8.19 -10.74
C PHE A 55 9.37 8.75 -11.65
N TYR A 56 10.58 8.19 -11.62
CA TYR A 56 11.76 8.75 -12.29
C TYR A 56 12.38 7.76 -13.29
N ARG A 57 12.13 6.46 -13.13
CA ARG A 57 12.62 5.45 -14.09
C ARG A 57 11.81 5.50 -15.38
N LYS A 58 12.52 5.62 -16.51
CA LYS A 58 11.99 5.30 -17.82
C LYS A 58 11.84 3.78 -17.90
N SER A 59 10.61 3.31 -18.05
CA SER A 59 10.32 1.91 -18.37
C SER A 59 10.79 1.62 -19.79
N GLU A 60 11.50 0.51 -20.00
CA GLU A 60 11.71 -0.05 -21.36
C GLU A 60 10.44 -0.73 -21.91
N ILE A 61 9.43 -0.90 -21.06
CA ILE A 61 8.12 -1.47 -21.40
C ILE A 61 7.13 -0.31 -21.67
N ILE A 62 6.31 -0.48 -22.71
CA ILE A 62 5.34 0.48 -23.30
C ILE A 62 4.35 1.11 -22.31
N THR A 63 4.21 0.57 -21.09
CA THR A 63 3.42 1.16 -20.00
C THR A 63 4.29 1.24 -18.74
N PRO A 64 4.83 2.43 -18.37
CA PRO A 64 5.57 2.60 -17.12
C PRO A 64 4.56 2.58 -15.98
N THR A 65 4.16 1.39 -15.54
CA THR A 65 3.28 1.25 -14.39
C THR A 65 3.83 0.15 -13.51
N GLU A 66 4.00 0.46 -12.24
CA GLU A 66 4.36 -0.53 -11.23
C GLU A 66 3.19 -1.51 -11.03
N PHE A 67 3.49 -2.78 -10.78
CA PHE A 67 2.51 -3.87 -10.82
C PHE A 67 1.33 -3.67 -9.85
N ASN A 68 1.59 -3.31 -8.60
CA ASN A 68 0.55 -3.10 -7.60
C ASN A 68 -0.37 -1.94 -7.97
N ALA A 69 0.18 -0.86 -8.54
CA ALA A 69 -0.60 0.25 -9.09
C ALA A 69 -1.45 -0.17 -10.29
N PHE A 70 -0.88 -1.00 -11.18
CA PHE A 70 -1.56 -1.48 -12.39
C PHE A 70 -2.74 -2.40 -12.07
N CYS A 71 -2.62 -3.24 -11.05
CA CYS A 71 -3.67 -4.20 -10.70
C CYS A 71 -4.98 -3.57 -10.21
N ASP A 72 -4.93 -2.40 -9.57
CA ASP A 72 -6.12 -1.71 -9.06
C ASP A 72 -5.87 -0.18 -8.95
N PRO A 73 -5.89 0.52 -10.09
CA PRO A 73 -5.67 1.96 -10.13
C PRO A 73 -6.81 2.75 -9.47
N GLU A 74 -8.03 2.22 -9.47
CA GLU A 74 -9.18 2.81 -8.79
C GLU A 74 -8.99 2.83 -7.26
N ALA A 75 -8.57 1.71 -6.67
CA ALA A 75 -8.25 1.66 -5.25
C ALA A 75 -7.06 2.56 -4.90
N LEU A 76 -6.03 2.60 -5.76
CA LEU A 76 -4.92 3.54 -5.58
C LEU A 76 -5.43 4.98 -5.53
N LYS A 77 -6.29 5.39 -6.46
CA LYS A 77 -6.87 6.73 -6.47
C LYS A 77 -7.63 7.04 -5.17
N ILE A 78 -8.45 6.10 -4.69
CA ILE A 78 -9.17 6.25 -3.42
C ILE A 78 -8.21 6.47 -2.25
N VAL A 79 -7.12 5.70 -2.19
CA VAL A 79 -6.13 5.79 -1.13
C VAL A 79 -5.37 7.12 -1.19
N LEU A 80 -4.93 7.55 -2.37
CA LEU A 80 -4.26 8.83 -2.57
C LEU A 80 -5.16 10.02 -2.20
N ASP A 81 -6.46 9.93 -2.50
CA ASP A 81 -7.45 10.97 -2.20
C ASP A 81 -7.94 10.93 -0.73
N SER A 82 -7.50 9.95 0.08
CA SER A 82 -8.07 9.69 1.42
C SER A 82 -7.61 10.65 2.52
N GLY A 83 -6.49 11.36 2.30
CA GLY A 83 -5.84 12.19 3.31
C GLY A 83 -5.04 11.42 4.36
N VAL A 84 -4.98 10.09 4.28
CA VAL A 84 -4.05 9.28 5.09
C VAL A 84 -2.60 9.63 4.68
N PRO A 85 -1.66 9.80 5.64
CA PRO A 85 -0.24 9.97 5.30
C PRO A 85 0.29 8.71 4.60
N ILE A 86 0.90 8.88 3.42
CA ILE A 86 1.40 7.76 2.61
C ILE A 86 2.89 7.95 2.34
N LEU A 87 3.66 6.89 2.62
CA LEU A 87 5.04 6.75 2.18
C LEU A 87 5.08 5.71 1.04
N MET A 88 5.47 6.15 -0.16
CA MET A 88 5.58 5.29 -1.33
C MET A 88 7.01 4.79 -1.51
N VAL A 89 7.17 3.47 -1.59
CA VAL A 89 8.44 2.78 -1.81
C VAL A 89 8.38 2.13 -3.20
N GLY A 90 8.52 2.96 -4.23
CA GLY A 90 8.37 2.56 -5.63
C GLY A 90 9.59 1.86 -6.25
N LEU A 91 9.46 1.48 -7.51
CA LEU A 91 10.51 0.80 -8.30
C LEU A 91 11.78 1.64 -8.48
N ASP A 92 11.69 2.96 -8.29
CA ASP A 92 12.84 3.85 -8.25
C ASP A 92 13.79 3.53 -7.09
N VAL A 93 13.24 3.03 -5.98
CA VAL A 93 13.98 2.72 -4.75
C VAL A 93 14.25 1.22 -4.63
N THR A 94 13.22 0.38 -4.77
CA THR A 94 13.32 -1.07 -4.48
C THR A 94 14.33 -1.77 -5.39
N MET A 95 14.46 -1.31 -6.64
CA MET A 95 15.37 -1.89 -7.62
C MET A 95 16.84 -1.46 -7.43
N GLN A 96 17.14 -0.63 -6.43
CA GLN A 96 18.52 -0.36 -6.00
C GLN A 96 19.02 -1.39 -4.98
N VAL A 97 18.10 -2.14 -4.36
CA VAL A 97 18.41 -3.11 -3.31
C VAL A 97 18.34 -4.52 -3.90
N LEU A 98 19.43 -4.95 -4.55
CA LEU A 98 19.58 -6.31 -5.04
C LEU A 98 20.20 -7.21 -3.97
N ILE A 99 19.70 -8.45 -3.89
CA ILE A 99 20.33 -9.53 -3.12
C ILE A 99 20.86 -10.56 -4.14
N GLU A 100 22.17 -10.76 -4.15
CA GLU A 100 22.90 -11.65 -5.05
C GLU A 100 23.20 -12.99 -4.40
N ALA A 101 23.51 -14.02 -5.20
CA ALA A 101 23.74 -15.39 -4.74
C ALA A 101 24.70 -15.54 -3.54
N PRO A 102 25.79 -14.76 -3.40
CA PRO A 102 26.65 -14.84 -2.22
C PRO A 102 26.02 -14.30 -0.92
N GLN A 103 24.91 -13.55 -1.02
CA GLN A 103 24.28 -12.84 0.11
C GLN A 103 23.07 -13.59 0.70
N TYR A 104 22.46 -14.52 -0.06
CA TYR A 104 21.33 -15.34 0.40
C TYR A 104 21.65 -16.84 0.50
N ALA A 105 22.92 -17.23 0.26
CA ALA A 105 23.43 -18.59 0.44
C ALA A 105 23.80 -18.89 1.90
#